data_AF-A0A0L0B9J3-F1
#
_entry.id   AF-A0A0L0B9J3-F1
#
_cell.length_a   1.000
_cell.length_b   1.000
_cell.length_c   1.000
_cell.angle_alpha   90.00
_cell.angle_beta   90.00
_cell.angle_gamma   90.00
#
_symmetry.space_group_name_H-M   'P 1'
#
loop_
_entity.id
_entity.type
_entity.pdbx_description
1 polymer ?
#
loop_
_entity_poly.entity_id
_entity_poly.type
_entity_poly.pdbx_seq_one_letter_code
_entity_poly.pdbx_strand_id
1 'polypeptide(L)'
;MENEMGLTIDGCTFISCGTAVRAPSTIDIVAKNTVIQGCQKGFDLFDPEVMHKLDIPTDVNPEDIKAVIAELKKHPNATDQEMTETVARSKLGTVLGATERVTKVAASLIAIVKTGVSLWPDA
;
A
#
# COMPACT_ATOMS: atom_id res chain seq x y z
N MET A 1 5.92 -31.01 3.36
CA MET A 1 5.78 -30.08 4.50
C MET A 1 6.03 -28.70 3.93
N GLU A 2 4.96 -28.03 3.53
CA GLU A 2 5.04 -26.61 3.21
C GLU A 2 5.33 -25.90 4.53
N ASN A 3 6.46 -25.20 4.60
CA ASN A 3 6.69 -24.26 5.69
C ASN A 3 5.63 -23.17 5.53
N GLU A 4 4.55 -23.25 6.31
CA GLU A 4 3.66 -22.12 6.53
C GLU A 4 4.52 -20.98 7.10
N MET A 5 4.89 -20.03 6.25
CA MET A 5 5.67 -18.85 6.64
C MET A 5 4.79 -17.92 7.49
N GLY A 6 4.61 -18.28 8.75
CA GLY A 6 3.98 -17.44 9.76
C GLY A 6 4.97 -16.45 10.37
N LEU A 7 4.49 -15.26 10.72
CA LEU A 7 5.24 -14.27 11.49
C LEU A 7 4.85 -14.39 12.97
N THR A 8 5.80 -14.79 13.82
CA THR A 8 5.62 -14.74 15.28
C THR A 8 6.34 -13.52 15.86
N ILE A 9 5.62 -12.75 16.67
CA ILE A 9 6.12 -11.57 17.39
C ILE A 9 5.90 -11.84 18.88
N ASP A 10 6.98 -12.02 19.64
CA ASP A 10 6.91 -12.34 21.07
C ASP A 10 7.72 -11.34 21.90
N GLY A 11 7.12 -10.77 22.94
CA GLY A 11 7.81 -9.87 23.88
C GLY A 11 8.22 -8.51 23.29
N CYS A 12 7.64 -8.08 22.16
CA CYS A 12 8.00 -6.81 21.54
C CYS A 12 7.18 -5.63 22.08
N THR A 13 7.74 -4.43 22.03
CA THR A 13 7.04 -3.19 22.39
C THR A 13 7.19 -2.16 21.27
N PHE A 14 6.08 -1.81 20.64
CA PHE A 14 5.99 -0.80 19.59
C PHE A 14 5.27 0.44 20.14
N ILE A 15 5.97 1.58 20.19
CA ILE A 15 5.45 2.83 20.77
C ILE A 15 5.53 3.96 19.76
N SER A 16 4.45 4.74 19.64
CA SER A 16 4.40 6.00 18.88
C SER A 16 4.88 5.90 17.42
N CYS A 17 4.55 4.79 16.76
CA CYS A 17 4.97 4.50 15.39
C CYS A 17 3.86 4.79 14.35
N GLY A 18 4.23 4.84 13.07
CA GLY A 18 3.22 4.83 12.00
C GLY A 18 2.47 3.49 11.98
N THR A 19 3.17 2.43 11.58
CA THR A 19 2.66 1.06 11.52
C THR A 19 3.59 0.13 12.28
N ALA A 20 3.06 -0.66 13.22
CA ALA A 20 3.89 -1.57 14.02
C ALA A 20 4.30 -2.81 13.22
N VAL A 21 3.36 -3.44 12.50
CA VAL A 21 3.63 -4.63 11.69
C VAL A 21 2.97 -4.48 10.33
N ARG A 22 3.72 -4.78 9.28
CA ARG A 22 3.21 -4.82 7.90
C ARG A 22 3.56 -6.15 7.25
N ALA A 23 2.57 -6.80 6.67
CA ALA A 23 2.67 -8.18 6.20
C ALA A 23 1.68 -8.49 5.08
N PRO A 24 1.96 -9.49 4.22
CA PRO A 24 0.95 -10.02 3.30
C PRO A 24 -0.27 -10.57 4.06
N SER A 25 -1.47 -10.44 3.49
CA SER A 25 -2.71 -11.02 4.03
C SER A 25 -2.74 -12.56 3.98
N THR A 26 -1.78 -13.16 3.28
CA THR A 26 -1.64 -14.62 3.12
C THR A 26 -0.80 -15.28 4.20
N ILE A 27 -0.23 -14.52 5.15
CA ILE A 27 0.59 -15.07 6.23
C ILE A 27 -0.14 -15.01 7.58
N ASP A 28 0.06 -16.06 8.38
CA ASP A 28 -0.42 -16.08 9.75
C ASP A 28 0.46 -15.21 10.65
N ILE A 29 -0.16 -14.35 11.44
CA ILE A 29 0.55 -13.51 12.42
C ILE A 29 0.15 -13.93 13.84
N VAL A 30 1.15 -14.30 14.64
CA VAL A 30 0.98 -14.67 16.04
C VAL A 30 1.73 -13.64 16.91
N ALA A 31 0.98 -12.79 17.61
CA ALA A 31 1.54 -11.85 18.58
C ALA A 31 1.35 -12.35 20.01
N LYS A 32 2.46 -12.57 20.73
CA LYS A 32 2.50 -12.99 22.13
C LYS A 32 3.22 -11.95 22.97
N ASN A 33 2.76 -11.71 24.19
CA ASN A 33 3.41 -10.81 25.16
C ASN A 33 3.87 -9.46 24.58
N THR A 34 3.17 -8.95 23.56
CA THR A 34 3.60 -7.81 22.74
C THR A 34 2.71 -6.61 23.04
N VAL A 35 3.33 -5.44 23.21
CA VAL A 35 2.65 -4.18 23.48
C VAL A 35 2.71 -3.32 22.22
N ILE A 36 1.56 -2.87 21.74
CA ILE A 36 1.47 -1.86 20.68
C ILE A 36 0.70 -0.67 21.26
N GLN A 37 1.35 0.47 21.40
CA GLN A 37 0.77 1.65 22.04
C GLN A 37 1.07 2.93 21.25
N GLY A 38 0.02 3.70 20.96
CA GLY A 38 0.16 5.00 20.30
C GLY A 38 0.66 4.93 18.85
N CYS A 39 0.66 3.74 18.23
CA CYS A 39 0.88 3.63 16.79
C CYS A 39 -0.40 3.96 16.01
N GLN A 40 -0.28 4.51 14.80
CA GLN A 40 -1.46 4.78 13.95
C GLN A 40 -2.14 3.48 13.50
N LYS A 41 -1.34 2.45 13.19
CA LYS A 41 -1.81 1.09 12.88
C LYS A 41 -0.99 0.05 13.66
N GLY A 42 -1.67 -0.93 14.26
CA GLY A 42 -1.01 -2.09 14.86
C GLY A 42 -0.57 -3.09 13.79
N PHE A 43 -1.50 -3.51 12.93
CA PHE A 43 -1.24 -4.42 11.83
C PHE A 43 -1.75 -3.80 10.53
N ASP A 44 -0.92 -3.83 9.50
CA ASP A 44 -1.26 -3.43 8.13
C ASP A 44 -1.06 -4.63 7.20
N LEU A 45 -2.16 -5.33 6.92
CA LEU A 45 -2.16 -6.48 6.04
C LEU A 45 -2.45 -6.03 4.61
N PHE A 46 -1.61 -6.43 3.66
CA PHE A 46 -1.79 -6.10 2.25
C PHE A 46 -1.93 -7.35 1.40
N ASP A 47 -2.73 -7.28 0.33
CA ASP A 47 -2.80 -8.35 -0.65
C ASP A 47 -1.58 -8.28 -1.58
N PRO A 48 -0.67 -9.27 -1.56
CA PRO A 48 0.51 -9.26 -2.40
C PRO A 48 0.16 -9.40 -3.90
N GLU A 49 -0.95 -10.04 -4.27
CA GLU A 49 -1.34 -10.17 -5.68
C GLU A 49 -1.72 -8.82 -6.27
N VAL A 50 -2.36 -7.95 -5.48
CA VAL A 50 -2.72 -6.59 -5.92
C VAL A 50 -1.46 -5.79 -6.22
N MET A 51 -0.43 -5.89 -5.37
CA MET A 51 0.84 -5.19 -5.57
C MET A 51 1.58 -5.74 -6.81
N HIS A 52 1.59 -7.06 -6.98
CA HIS A 52 2.28 -7.72 -8.08
C HIS A 52 1.60 -7.50 -9.45
N LYS A 53 0.26 -7.48 -9.49
CA LYS A 53 -0.50 -7.20 -10.73
C LYS A 53 -0.35 -5.76 -11.21
N LEU A 54 0.01 -4.84 -10.32
CA LEU A 54 0.12 -3.41 -10.61
C LEU A 54 1.56 -2.93 -10.77
N ASP A 55 2.55 -3.83 -10.69
CA ASP A 55 3.98 -3.52 -10.67
C ASP A 55 4.33 -2.51 -9.56
N ILE A 56 3.61 -2.58 -8.44
CA ILE A 56 3.81 -1.70 -7.29
C ILE A 56 4.81 -2.37 -6.35
N PRO A 57 5.94 -1.69 -6.03
CA PRO A 57 6.91 -2.19 -5.08
C PRO A 57 6.29 -2.54 -3.71
N THR A 58 6.72 -3.64 -3.09
CA THR A 58 6.14 -4.13 -1.82
C THR A 58 6.41 -3.23 -0.62
N ASP A 59 7.43 -2.38 -0.71
CA ASP A 59 7.80 -1.36 0.29
C ASP A 59 6.83 -0.17 0.32
N VAL A 60 6.07 0.07 -0.76
CA VAL A 60 5.06 1.13 -0.84
C VAL A 60 3.89 0.84 0.10
N ASN A 61 3.53 1.76 0.99
CA ASN A 61 2.39 1.64 1.90
C ASN A 61 1.05 1.62 1.12
N PRO A 62 0.11 0.70 1.38
CA PRO A 62 -1.15 0.62 0.64
C PRO A 62 -2.02 1.87 0.86
N GLU A 63 -1.88 2.55 1.98
CA GLU A 63 -2.60 3.81 2.25
C GLU A 63 -2.13 4.95 1.35
N ASP A 64 -0.85 5.00 0.99
CA ASP A 64 -0.36 6.00 0.04
C ASP A 64 -0.95 5.77 -1.36
N ILE A 65 -1.15 4.49 -1.73
CA ILE A 65 -1.82 4.13 -2.98
C ILE A 65 -3.30 4.51 -2.95
N LYS A 66 -4.01 4.18 -1.85
CA LYS A 66 -5.42 4.55 -1.66
C LYS A 66 -5.61 6.07 -1.71
N ALA A 67 -4.73 6.83 -1.03
CA ALA A 67 -4.77 8.28 -1.02
C ALA A 67 -4.60 8.86 -2.43
N VAL A 68 -3.66 8.32 -3.22
CA VAL A 68 -3.48 8.73 -4.62
C VAL A 68 -4.71 8.39 -5.47
N ILE A 69 -5.25 7.18 -5.34
CA ILE A 69 -6.47 6.78 -6.09
C ILE A 69 -7.65 7.70 -5.73
N ALA A 70 -7.83 8.01 -4.44
CA ALA A 70 -8.87 8.92 -3.99
C ALA A 70 -8.69 10.33 -4.59
N GLU A 71 -7.45 10.81 -4.68
CA GLU A 71 -7.13 12.10 -5.30
C GLU A 71 -7.40 12.10 -6.81
N LEU A 72 -6.96 11.06 -7.52
CA LEU A 72 -7.21 10.90 -8.95
C LEU A 72 -8.72 10.84 -9.26
N LYS A 73 -9.52 10.18 -8.40
CA LYS A 73 -10.98 10.12 -8.54
C LYS A 73 -11.68 11.48 -8.39
N LYS A 74 -11.06 12.47 -7.72
CA LYS A 74 -11.61 13.84 -7.63
C LYS A 74 -11.50 14.60 -8.95
N HIS A 75 -10.60 14.17 -9.84
CA HIS A 75 -10.32 14.80 -11.13
C HIS A 75 -10.55 13.84 -12.30
N PRO A 76 -11.79 13.35 -12.51
CA PRO A 76 -12.07 12.30 -13.50
C PRO A 76 -11.79 12.72 -14.96
N ASN A 77 -11.76 14.03 -15.24
CA ASN A 77 -11.51 14.58 -16.57
C ASN A 77 -10.05 15.03 -16.78
N ALA A 78 -9.16 14.80 -15.81
CA ALA A 78 -7.76 15.12 -15.96
C ALA A 78 -7.12 14.26 -17.06
N THR A 79 -6.16 14.85 -17.78
CA THR A 79 -5.35 14.14 -18.76
C THR A 79 -4.41 13.15 -18.08
N ASP A 80 -3.91 12.16 -18.82
CA ASP A 80 -2.97 11.17 -18.28
C ASP A 80 -1.69 11.83 -17.74
N GLN A 81 -1.28 12.94 -18.35
CA GLN A 81 -0.14 13.74 -17.89
C GLN A 81 -0.42 14.41 -16.54
N GLU A 82 -1.56 15.09 -16.37
CA GLU A 82 -1.95 15.72 -15.10
C GLU A 82 -2.13 14.69 -13.98
N MET A 83 -2.71 13.53 -14.30
CA MET A 83 -2.84 12.42 -13.36
C MET A 83 -1.46 11.86 -12.98
N THR A 84 -0.55 11.70 -13.93
CA THR A 84 0.83 11.25 -13.66
C THR A 84 1.58 12.23 -12.76
N GLU A 85 1.43 13.54 -12.99
CA GLU A 85 1.99 14.57 -12.11
C GLU A 85 1.40 14.52 -10.70
N THR A 86 0.12 14.16 -10.57
CA THR A 86 -0.54 13.98 -9.27
C THR A 86 0.08 12.82 -8.51
N VAL A 87 0.33 11.69 -9.18
CA VAL A 87 1.07 10.56 -8.59
C VAL A 87 2.49 10.98 -8.22
N ALA A 88 3.21 11.69 -9.09
CA ALA A 88 4.58 12.13 -8.85
C ALA A 88 4.72 13.09 -7.65
N ARG A 89 3.73 13.96 -7.43
CA ARG A 89 3.70 14.91 -6.30
C ARG A 89 3.24 14.28 -4.98
N SER A 90 2.70 13.07 -5.02
CA SER A 90 2.18 12.39 -3.84
C SER A 90 3.30 11.77 -2.99
N LYS A 91 2.96 11.35 -1.76
CA LYS A 91 3.86 10.53 -0.92
C LYS A 91 4.32 9.26 -1.64
N LEU A 92 3.43 8.64 -2.42
CA LEU A 92 3.76 7.49 -3.26
C LEU A 92 4.87 7.83 -4.27
N GLY A 93 4.76 8.98 -4.95
CA GLY A 93 5.79 9.45 -5.88
C GLY A 93 7.16 9.61 -5.22
N THR A 94 7.20 10.17 -4.01
CA THR A 94 8.42 10.31 -3.22
C THR A 94 9.03 8.97 -2.82
N VAL A 95 8.21 7.98 -2.45
CA VAL A 95 8.67 6.62 -2.09
C VAL A 95 9.21 5.87 -3.30
N LEU A 96 8.58 6.02 -4.46
CA LEU A 96 9.01 5.35 -5.69
C LEU A 96 10.38 5.83 -6.17
N GLY A 97 10.72 7.11 -5.91
CA GLY A 97 12.04 7.73 -6.05
C GLY A 97 12.57 7.88 -7.48
N ALA A 98 12.31 6.93 -8.37
CA ALA A 98 12.74 6.91 -9.76
C ALA A 98 11.58 7.27 -10.69
N THR A 99 11.80 8.24 -11.59
CA THR A 99 10.79 8.73 -12.54
C THR A 99 10.16 7.60 -13.37
N GLU A 100 10.94 6.61 -13.81
CA GLU A 100 10.42 5.47 -14.56
C GLU A 100 9.44 4.60 -13.75
N ARG A 101 9.69 4.42 -12.45
CA ARG A 101 8.77 3.69 -11.56
C ARG A 101 7.50 4.48 -11.31
N VAL A 102 7.63 5.79 -11.13
CA VAL A 102 6.49 6.70 -10.98
C VAL A 102 5.58 6.63 -12.20
N THR A 103 6.13 6.69 -13.42
CA THR A 103 5.33 6.61 -14.66
C THR A 103 4.62 5.27 -14.82
N LYS A 104 5.29 4.15 -14.53
CA LYS A 104 4.66 2.82 -14.60
C LYS A 104 3.52 2.67 -13.59
N VAL A 105 3.78 3.00 -12.33
CA VAL A 105 2.77 2.92 -11.27
C VAL A 105 1.62 3.88 -11.56
N ALA A 106 1.90 5.09 -12.03
CA ALA A 106 0.87 6.04 -12.42
C ALA A 106 -0.03 5.49 -13.54
N ALA A 107 0.53 4.87 -14.58
CA ALA A 107 -0.26 4.27 -15.66
C ALA A 107 -1.22 3.19 -15.13
N SER A 108 -0.74 2.31 -14.24
CA SER A 108 -1.57 1.31 -13.57
C SER A 108 -2.70 1.96 -12.77
N LEU A 109 -2.40 2.96 -11.93
CA LEU A 109 -3.39 3.64 -11.10
C LEU A 109 -4.43 4.41 -11.93
N ILE A 110 -4.00 5.06 -13.00
CA ILE A 110 -4.88 5.76 -13.94
C ILE A 110 -5.84 4.77 -14.60
N ALA A 111 -5.33 3.62 -15.05
CA ALA A 111 -6.16 2.57 -15.65
C ALA A 111 -7.23 2.05 -14.67
N ILE A 112 -6.87 1.85 -13.40
CA ILE A 112 -7.82 1.46 -12.34
C ILE A 112 -8.91 2.52 -12.15
N VAL A 113 -8.52 3.80 -12.02
CA VAL A 113 -9.46 4.90 -11.82
C VAL A 113 -10.41 5.04 -13.00
N LYS A 114 -9.91 4.93 -14.24
CA LYS A 114 -10.71 5.03 -15.47
C LYS A 114 -11.62 3.83 -15.71
N THR A 115 -11.20 2.62 -15.33
CA THR A 115 -12.02 1.41 -15.46
C THR A 115 -13.05 1.26 -14.33
N GLY A 116 -12.89 2.01 -13.23
CA GLY A 116 -13.79 1.95 -12.08
C GLY A 116 -13.63 0.70 -11.22
N VAL A 117 -12.59 -0.10 -11.48
CA VAL A 117 -12.30 -1.33 -10.71
C VAL A 117 -11.84 -0.93 -9.30
N SER A 118 -12.41 -1.57 -8.28
CA SER A 118 -11.90 -1.44 -6.91
C SER A 118 -10.76 -2.44 -6.69
N LEU A 119 -9.63 -1.95 -6.18
CA LEU A 119 -8.47 -2.78 -5.83
C LEU A 119 -8.60 -3.44 -4.46
N TRP A 120 -9.50 -2.93 -3.62
CA TRP A 120 -9.77 -3.48 -2.31
C TRP A 120 -11.24 -3.87 -2.26
N PRO A 121 -11.59 -5.04 -1.72
CA PRO A 121 -12.98 -5.34 -1.41
C PRO A 121 -13.49 -4.21 -0.49
N ASP A 122 -14.61 -3.61 -0.86
CA ASP A 122 -15.30 -2.68 0.02
C ASP A 122 -15.59 -3.41 1.34
N ALA A 123 -15.07 -2.87 2.44
CA ALA A 123 -15.27 -3.41 3.79
C ALA A 123 -16.72 -3.23 4.25
#